data_AF-A0A0R3RFS5-F1
#
_entry.id   AF-A0A0R3RFS5-F1
#
_cell.length_a   1.000
_cell.length_b   1.000
_cell.length_c   1.000
_cell.angle_alpha   90.00
_cell.angle_beta   90.00
_cell.angle_gamma   90.00
#
_symmetry.space_group_name_H-M   'P 1'
#
loop_
_entity.id
_entity.type
_entity.pdbx_description
1 polymer ?
#
loop_
_entity_poly.entity_id
_entity_poly.type
_entity_poly.pdbx_seq_one_letter_code
_entity_poly.pdbx_strand_id
1 'polypeptide(L)'
;MATAVRGCVFCSIIHGQRDKHLRTSDNAVVIQDRSPHAPHHYLILSKLHINQASDLTVVDLPLVKEMDRLGRDYLRETLKERGEADTVEDLLRMGFHWSIFVTVRHLHMHLLYPIQRMNFLYRTVIFRSGRFFRTTKSIIDNLEKMRNTDGRTDLKKEVRSNPSAMDSNNSP
;
A
#
# COMPACT_ATOMS: atom_id res chain seq x y z
N MET A 1 1.00 14.63 -13.67
CA MET A 1 2.29 15.17 -13.21
C MET A 1 2.69 14.41 -11.95
N ALA A 2 3.75 13.59 -11.99
CA ALA A 2 4.28 12.98 -10.77
C ALA A 2 4.85 14.11 -9.90
N THR A 3 4.26 14.35 -8.73
CA THR A 3 4.64 15.45 -7.84
C THR A 3 5.89 15.05 -7.06
N ALA A 4 7.06 15.18 -7.68
CA ALA A 4 8.33 15.00 -6.97
C ALA A 4 8.54 16.15 -5.98
N VAL A 5 8.92 15.83 -4.74
CA VAL A 5 9.19 16.84 -3.69
C VAL A 5 10.69 17.01 -3.49
N ARG A 6 11.16 18.26 -3.55
CA ARG A 6 12.57 18.59 -3.31
C ARG A 6 12.99 18.22 -1.88
N GLY A 7 14.14 17.56 -1.73
CA GLY A 7 14.64 17.10 -0.43
C GLY A 7 14.07 15.77 0.04
N CYS A 8 13.05 15.20 -0.63
CA CYS A 8 12.60 13.85 -0.37
C CYS A 8 13.61 12.84 -0.93
N VAL A 9 14.17 12.00 -0.05
CA VAL A 9 15.16 10.98 -0.42
C VAL A 9 14.57 9.93 -1.37
N PHE A 10 13.30 9.58 -1.24
CA PHE A 10 12.64 8.60 -2.10
C PHE A 10 12.24 9.18 -3.45
N CYS A 11 11.79 10.44 -3.52
CA CYS A 11 11.65 11.15 -4.80
C CYS A 11 12.98 11.19 -5.57
N SER A 12 14.09 11.44 -4.86
CA SER A 12 15.43 11.47 -5.46
C SER A 12 15.82 10.11 -6.04
N ILE A 13 15.48 9.01 -5.35
CA ILE A 13 15.70 7.65 -5.85
C ILE A 13 14.83 7.38 -7.09
N ILE A 14 13.53 7.68 -7.03
CA ILE A 14 12.58 7.41 -8.10
C ILE A 14 12.95 8.15 -9.40
N HIS A 15 13.38 9.41 -9.31
CA HIS A 15 13.61 10.23 -10.50
C HIS A 15 15.06 10.33 -10.95
N GLY A 16 16.02 10.00 -10.07
CA GLY A 16 17.45 10.22 -10.32
C GLY A 16 18.37 9.01 -10.15
N GLN A 17 17.95 7.94 -9.48
CA GLN A 17 18.84 6.80 -9.12
C GLN A 17 18.27 5.48 -9.64
N ARG A 18 18.21 5.34 -10.97
CA ARG A 18 17.63 4.15 -11.63
C ARG A 18 18.40 2.86 -11.36
N ASP A 19 19.69 2.97 -11.03
CA ASP A 19 20.54 1.85 -10.61
C ASP A 19 20.01 1.13 -9.36
N LYS A 20 19.22 1.81 -8.52
CA LYS A 20 18.61 1.23 -7.32
C LYS A 20 17.27 0.55 -7.59
N HIS A 21 16.71 0.69 -8.79
CA HIS A 21 15.39 0.17 -9.12
C HIS A 21 15.53 -1.31 -9.47
N LEU A 22 15.05 -2.17 -8.60
CA LEU A 22 15.06 -3.62 -8.81
C LEU A 22 13.95 -4.06 -9.77
N ARG A 23 12.80 -3.37 -9.70
CA ARG A 23 11.66 -3.55 -10.60
C ARG A 23 10.82 -2.28 -10.61
N THR A 24 10.17 -1.99 -11.73
CA THR A 24 9.31 -0.82 -11.89
C THR A 24 7.98 -1.21 -12.52
N SER A 25 6.90 -0.55 -12.11
CA SER A 25 5.61 -0.55 -12.80
C SER A 25 5.29 0.87 -13.28
N ASP A 26 4.05 1.13 -13.70
CA ASP A 26 3.61 2.46 -14.10
C ASP A 26 3.67 3.45 -12.93
N ASN A 27 3.20 3.04 -11.75
CA ASN A 27 3.05 3.93 -10.60
C ASN A 27 3.95 3.60 -9.40
N ALA A 28 4.75 2.54 -9.44
CA ALA A 28 5.60 2.15 -8.32
C ALA A 28 7.00 1.64 -8.74
N VAL A 29 7.91 1.61 -7.76
CA VAL A 29 9.29 1.14 -7.91
C VAL A 29 9.65 0.28 -6.71
N VAL A 30 10.26 -0.89 -6.95
CA VAL A 30 10.84 -1.75 -5.91
C VAL A 30 12.32 -1.42 -5.74
N ILE A 31 12.76 -1.24 -4.50
CA ILE A 31 14.16 -1.06 -4.13
C ILE A 31 14.55 -1.96 -2.95
N GLN A 32 15.85 -2.22 -2.81
CA GLN A 32 16.41 -2.86 -1.62
C GLN A 32 16.37 -1.89 -0.44
N ASP A 33 15.88 -2.33 0.73
CA ASP A 33 16.03 -1.53 1.95
C ASP A 33 17.52 -1.44 2.32
N ARG A 34 17.99 -0.23 2.66
CA ARG A 34 19.39 0.04 3.04
C ARG A 34 19.79 -0.67 4.34
N SER A 35 18.83 -0.92 5.24
CA SER A 35 19.03 -1.59 6.52
C SER A 35 18.04 -2.76 6.64
N PRO A 36 18.28 -3.88 5.93
CA PRO A 36 17.35 -5.01 5.89
C PRO A 36 17.17 -5.66 7.28
N HIS A 37 15.91 -5.98 7.63
CA HIS A 37 15.58 -6.68 8.89
C HIS A 37 15.06 -8.10 8.67
N ALA A 38 14.99 -8.53 7.41
CA ALA A 38 14.72 -9.89 6.95
C ALA A 38 15.64 -10.19 5.74
N PRO A 39 15.87 -11.46 5.38
CA PRO A 39 16.69 -11.81 4.20
C PRO A 39 16.25 -11.12 2.91
N HIS A 40 14.94 -11.01 2.72
CA HIS A 40 14.33 -10.17 1.71
C HIS A 40 13.59 -9.04 2.42
N HIS A 41 14.20 -7.86 2.47
CA HIS A 41 13.56 -6.63 2.92
C HIS A 41 13.59 -5.61 1.78
N TYR A 42 12.44 -5.44 1.13
CA TYR A 42 12.28 -4.52 0.01
C TYR A 42 11.32 -3.39 0.39
N LEU A 43 11.51 -2.25 -0.27
CA LEU A 43 10.58 -1.13 -0.22
C LEU A 43 9.94 -0.97 -1.59
N ILE A 44 8.61 -0.94 -1.63
CA ILE A 44 7.85 -0.55 -2.81
C ILE A 44 7.47 0.91 -2.63
N LEU A 45 8.04 1.79 -3.44
CA LEU A 45 7.85 3.24 -3.40
C LEU A 45 6.78 3.65 -4.42
N SER A 46 5.83 4.49 -4.03
CA SER A 46 4.94 5.14 -5.00
C SER A 46 5.70 6.19 -5.80
N LYS A 47 5.49 6.28 -7.12
CA LYS A 47 6.08 7.36 -7.94
C LYS A 47 5.44 8.71 -7.64
N LEU A 48 4.16 8.71 -7.27
CA LEU A 48 3.50 9.88 -6.71
C LEU A 48 3.97 10.09 -5.27
N HIS A 49 4.34 11.32 -4.91
CA HIS A 49 4.67 11.64 -3.52
C HIS A 49 3.39 11.75 -2.69
N ILE A 50 3.18 10.77 -1.82
CA ILE A 50 2.19 10.77 -0.75
C ILE A 50 2.98 10.69 0.55
N ASN A 51 2.70 11.50 1.58
CA ASN A 51 3.64 11.58 2.72
C ASN A 51 3.71 10.28 3.53
N GLN A 52 2.59 9.61 3.74
CA GLN A 52 2.51 8.36 4.51
C GLN A 52 1.20 7.61 4.25
N ALA A 53 1.12 6.37 4.73
CA ALA A 53 -0.04 5.52 4.52
C ALA A 53 -1.35 6.02 5.16
N SER A 54 -1.31 6.90 6.16
CA SER A 54 -2.52 7.50 6.73
C SER A 54 -3.17 8.54 5.83
N ASP A 55 -2.44 9.02 4.82
CA ASP A 55 -2.92 10.05 3.89
C ASP A 55 -3.56 9.42 2.64
N LEU A 56 -3.58 8.08 2.58
CA LEU A 56 -4.23 7.33 1.51
C LEU A 56 -5.75 7.52 1.58
N THR A 57 -6.34 7.73 0.42
CA THR A 57 -7.79 7.85 0.24
C THR A 57 -8.32 6.76 -0.69
N VAL A 58 -9.63 6.74 -0.90
CA VAL A 58 -10.29 5.78 -1.79
C VAL A 58 -9.76 5.85 -3.23
N VAL A 59 -9.26 7.02 -3.67
CA VAL A 59 -8.69 7.19 -5.02
C VAL A 59 -7.34 6.49 -5.19
N ASP A 60 -6.63 6.24 -4.08
CA ASP A 60 -5.31 5.61 -4.07
C ASP A 60 -5.38 4.09 -3.95
N LEU A 61 -6.57 3.51 -3.78
CA LEU A 61 -6.76 2.06 -3.68
C LEU A 61 -6.11 1.28 -4.85
N PRO A 62 -6.23 1.70 -6.13
CA PRO A 62 -5.54 1.03 -7.23
C PRO A 62 -4.01 1.02 -7.07
N LEU A 63 -3.43 2.14 -6.62
CA LEU A 63 -1.99 2.26 -6.37
C LEU A 63 -1.54 1.26 -5.29
N VAL A 64 -2.24 1.18 -4.16
CA VAL A 64 -1.88 0.25 -3.08
C VAL A 64 -1.92 -1.21 -3.55
N LYS A 65 -2.92 -1.56 -4.36
CA LYS A 65 -3.03 -2.90 -4.97
C LYS A 65 -1.91 -3.19 -5.97
N GLU A 66 -1.53 -2.19 -6.78
CA GLU A 66 -0.40 -2.30 -7.70
C GLU A 66 0.92 -2.51 -6.94
N MET A 67 1.15 -1.75 -5.87
CA MET A 67 2.34 -1.90 -5.01
C MET A 67 2.42 -3.30 -4.38
N ASP A 68 1.30 -3.83 -3.89
CA ASP A 68 1.23 -5.18 -3.31
C ASP A 68 1.61 -6.26 -4.34
N ARG A 69 0.99 -6.20 -5.53
CA ARG A 69 1.27 -7.14 -6.63
C ARG A 69 2.73 -7.05 -7.07
N LEU A 70 3.23 -5.84 -7.32
CA LEU A 70 4.59 -5.60 -7.77
C LEU A 70 5.64 -6.19 -6.82
N GLY A 71 5.45 -5.99 -5.52
CA GLY A 71 6.35 -6.54 -4.49
C GLY A 71 6.30 -8.07 -4.44
N ARG A 72 5.10 -8.66 -4.45
CA ARG A 72 4.90 -10.11 -4.43
C ARG A 72 5.51 -10.80 -5.64
N ASP A 73 5.29 -10.23 -6.83
CA ASP A 73 5.81 -10.77 -8.08
C ASP A 73 7.35 -10.70 -8.09
N TYR A 74 7.93 -9.58 -7.64
CA TYR A 74 9.38 -9.45 -7.49
C TYR A 74 9.98 -10.47 -6.51
N LEU A 75 9.33 -10.68 -5.36
CA LEU A 75 9.79 -11.69 -4.38
C LEU A 75 9.75 -13.10 -4.98
N ARG A 76 8.63 -13.50 -5.61
CA ARG A 76 8.50 -14.84 -6.21
C ARG A 76 9.58 -15.12 -7.25
N GLU A 77 9.83 -14.15 -8.13
CA GLU A 77 10.89 -14.27 -9.14
C GLU A 77 12.27 -14.38 -8.49
N THR A 78 12.56 -13.53 -7.50
CA THR A 78 13.85 -13.57 -6.78
C THR A 78 14.10 -14.91 -6.10
N LEU A 79 13.08 -15.49 -5.46
CA LEU A 79 13.19 -16.81 -4.80
C LEU A 79 13.42 -17.91 -5.85
N LYS A 80 12.68 -17.87 -6.96
CA LYS A 80 12.82 -18.83 -8.05
C LYS A 80 14.23 -18.80 -8.68
N GLU A 81 14.77 -17.61 -8.92
CA GLU A 81 16.13 -17.43 -9.45
C GLU A 81 17.21 -18.00 -8.53
N ARG A 82 16.94 -18.02 -7.22
CA ARG A 82 17.82 -18.60 -6.20
C ARG A 82 17.61 -20.10 -5.97
N GLY A 83 16.66 -20.71 -6.68
CA GLY A 83 16.27 -22.11 -6.47
C GLY A 83 15.59 -22.35 -5.12
N GLU A 84 15.03 -21.31 -4.51
CA GLU A 84 14.29 -21.39 -3.26
C GLU A 84 12.82 -21.79 -3.52
N ALA A 85 12.16 -22.33 -2.50
CA ALA A 85 10.73 -22.64 -2.56
C ALA A 85 9.90 -21.36 -2.74
N ASP A 86 8.69 -21.53 -3.29
CA ASP A 86 7.76 -20.41 -3.46
C ASP A 86 7.37 -19.77 -2.11
N THR A 87 6.81 -18.57 -2.20
CA THR A 87 6.47 -17.73 -1.05
C THR A 87 5.43 -18.42 -0.18
N VAL A 88 5.71 -18.53 1.12
CA VAL A 88 4.74 -18.96 2.12
C VAL A 88 4.11 -17.74 2.78
N GLU A 89 2.80 -17.53 2.58
CA GLU A 89 2.09 -16.32 3.01
C GLU A 89 2.23 -16.01 4.52
N ASP A 90 2.24 -17.02 5.38
CA ASP A 90 2.41 -16.84 6.83
C ASP A 90 3.79 -16.27 7.20
N LEU A 91 4.80 -16.50 6.36
CA LEU A 91 6.15 -16.00 6.54
C LEU A 91 6.37 -14.63 5.88
N LEU A 92 5.37 -14.13 5.14
CA LEU A 92 5.41 -12.84 4.45
C LEU A 92 4.80 -11.75 5.35
N ARG A 93 5.50 -10.61 5.46
CA ARG A 93 4.91 -9.37 5.99
C ARG A 93 4.98 -8.29 4.93
N MET A 94 3.80 -7.80 4.55
CA MET A 94 3.68 -6.60 3.73
C MET A 94 2.82 -5.56 4.44
N GLY A 95 3.25 -4.30 4.37
CA GLY A 95 2.51 -3.20 4.99
C GLY A 95 3.33 -1.94 5.18
N PHE A 96 2.86 -1.10 6.11
CA PHE A 96 3.33 0.27 6.29
C PHE A 96 3.57 0.57 7.77
N HIS A 97 4.63 1.32 8.06
CA HIS A 97 4.80 1.90 9.39
C HIS A 97 3.68 2.91 9.69
N TRP A 98 3.30 2.97 10.97
CA TRP A 98 2.28 3.86 11.50
C TRP A 98 2.86 4.68 12.65
N SER A 99 2.61 5.99 12.65
CA SER A 99 3.07 6.92 13.71
C SER A 99 4.61 7.07 13.79
N ILE A 100 5.20 7.01 14.99
CA ILE A 100 6.58 7.39 15.32
C ILE A 100 7.69 6.63 14.56
N PHE A 101 7.36 5.54 13.87
CA PHE A 101 8.33 4.73 13.10
C PHE A 101 8.40 5.09 11.61
N VAL A 102 7.63 6.09 11.16
CA VAL A 102 7.75 6.62 9.80
C VAL A 102 9.01 7.48 9.73
N THR A 103 10.10 6.92 9.20
CA THR A 103 11.41 7.59 9.08
C THR A 103 11.53 8.43 7.81
N VAL A 104 10.83 8.05 6.74
CA VAL A 104 10.80 8.79 5.48
C VAL A 104 9.36 9.16 5.14
N ARG A 105 9.12 10.46 4.96
CA ARG A 105 7.83 11.07 4.59
C ARG A 105 7.57 10.95 3.09
N HIS A 106 7.48 9.72 2.61
CA HIS A 106 7.11 9.33 1.25
C HIS A 106 6.54 7.92 1.32
N LEU A 107 5.38 7.67 0.73
CA LEU A 107 4.66 6.39 0.83
C LEU A 107 5.52 5.24 0.32
N HIS A 108 5.83 4.32 1.23
CA HIS A 108 6.59 3.11 0.94
C HIS A 108 5.98 1.93 1.67
N MET A 109 5.77 0.84 0.94
CA MET A 109 5.33 -0.44 1.49
C MET A 109 6.57 -1.29 1.78
N HIS A 110 6.68 -1.79 3.01
CA HIS A 110 7.67 -2.78 3.37
C HIS A 110 7.21 -4.16 2.89
N LEU A 111 8.13 -4.93 2.34
CA LEU A 111 7.99 -6.36 2.10
C LEU A 111 9.12 -7.08 2.82
N LEU A 112 8.77 -7.97 3.75
CA LEU A 112 9.70 -8.73 4.59
C LEU A 112 9.44 -10.23 4.42
N TYR A 113 10.48 -10.99 4.07
CA TYR A 113 10.40 -12.44 3.94
C TYR A 113 11.77 -13.13 4.16
N PRO A 114 11.80 -14.34 4.76
CA PRO A 114 10.82 -14.87 5.70
C PRO A 114 10.95 -14.17 7.06
N ILE A 115 9.82 -13.82 7.70
CA ILE A 115 9.81 -13.08 8.97
C ILE A 115 10.43 -13.85 10.14
N GLN A 116 10.56 -15.18 10.04
CA GLN A 116 11.15 -16.04 11.07
C GLN A 116 12.61 -15.69 11.31
N ARG A 117 13.30 -15.22 10.27
CA ARG A 117 14.71 -14.83 10.30
C ARG A 117 14.93 -13.37 10.72
N MET A 118 13.88 -12.66 11.11
CA MET A 118 14.00 -11.32 11.68
C MET A 118 14.46 -11.36 13.13
N ASN A 119 15.19 -10.34 13.55
CA ASN A 119 15.47 -10.08 14.96
C ASN A 119 14.18 -9.94 15.77
N PHE A 120 14.16 -10.53 16.98
CA PHE A 120 12.95 -10.64 17.80
C PHE A 120 12.25 -9.30 18.05
N LEU A 121 13.00 -8.23 18.37
CA LEU A 121 12.44 -6.90 18.58
C LEU A 121 11.69 -6.38 17.34
N TYR A 122 12.30 -6.50 16.16
CA TYR A 122 11.70 -6.03 14.91
C TYR A 122 10.46 -6.84 14.55
N ARG A 123 10.52 -8.16 14.71
CA ARG A 123 9.40 -9.07 14.44
C ARG A 123 8.20 -8.84 15.36
N THR A 124 8.45 -8.62 16.65
CA THR A 124 7.42 -8.62 17.70
C THR A 124 6.90 -7.22 18.02
N VAL A 125 7.67 -6.16 17.77
CA VAL A 125 7.30 -4.78 18.11
C VAL A 125 7.09 -3.92 16.88
N ILE A 126 8.11 -3.80 16.03
CA ILE A 126 8.16 -2.78 14.96
C ILE A 126 7.28 -3.18 13.77
N PHE A 127 7.38 -4.44 13.32
CA PHE A 127 6.64 -4.97 12.17
C PHE A 127 5.46 -5.87 12.58
N ARG A 128 5.10 -5.87 13.87
CA ARG A 128 3.90 -6.56 14.35
C ARG A 128 2.67 -5.77 13.94
N SER A 129 1.74 -6.45 13.27
CA SER A 129 0.42 -5.88 12.94
C SER A 129 -0.23 -5.29 14.19
N GLY A 130 -0.57 -4.00 14.15
CA GLY A 130 -1.11 -3.29 15.29
C GLY A 130 -0.72 -1.81 15.32
N ARG A 131 -0.27 -1.35 16.48
CA ARG A 131 -0.06 0.09 16.78
C ARG A 131 0.92 0.78 15.83
N PHE A 132 1.96 0.07 15.41
CA PHE A 132 3.12 0.65 14.70
C PHE A 132 3.25 0.16 13.26
N PHE A 133 2.49 -0.85 12.88
CA PHE A 133 2.51 -1.42 11.55
C PHE A 133 1.10 -1.83 11.12
N ARG A 134 0.68 -1.34 9.96
CA ARG A 134 -0.58 -1.73 9.31
C ARG A 134 -0.26 -2.63 8.14
N THR A 135 -0.89 -3.80 8.09
CA THR A 135 -0.71 -4.72 6.97
C THR A 135 -1.34 -4.15 5.70
N THR A 136 -0.79 -4.49 4.54
CA THR A 136 -1.35 -4.09 3.24
C THR A 136 -2.81 -4.50 3.10
N LYS A 137 -3.14 -5.74 3.51
CA LYS A 137 -4.51 -6.24 3.57
C LYS A 137 -5.43 -5.33 4.39
N SER A 138 -5.00 -4.92 5.58
CA SER A 138 -5.82 -4.04 6.43
C SER A 138 -6.04 -2.66 5.80
N ILE A 139 -5.06 -2.10 5.09
CA ILE A 139 -5.21 -0.82 4.40
C ILE A 139 -6.20 -0.96 3.23
N ILE A 140 -6.04 -1.99 2.39
CA ILE A 140 -6.95 -2.29 1.27
C ILE A 140 -8.38 -2.49 1.77
N ASP A 141 -8.59 -3.35 2.78
CA ASP A 141 -9.91 -3.64 3.34
C ASP A 141 -10.60 -2.36 3.87
N ASN A 142 -9.83 -1.44 4.47
CA ASN A 142 -10.37 -0.16 4.97
C ASN A 142 -10.76 0.78 3.82
N LEU A 143 -9.89 0.94 2.81
CA LEU A 143 -10.17 1.78 1.65
C LEU A 143 -11.38 1.27 0.85
N GLU A 144 -11.54 -0.05 0.73
CA GLU A 144 -12.72 -0.64 0.08
C GLU A 144 -14.01 -0.38 0.86
N LYS A 145 -13.97 -0.45 2.20
CA LYS A 145 -15.11 -0.10 3.05
C LYS A 145 -15.51 1.37 2.91
N MET A 146 -14.53 2.28 2.87
CA MET A 146 -14.77 3.71 2.65
C MET A 146 -15.45 3.95 1.29
N ARG A 147 -14.88 3.38 0.21
CA ARG A 147 -15.45 3.47 -1.14
C ARG A 147 -16.92 3.01 -1.21
N ASN A 148 -17.23 1.89 -0.56
CA ASN A 148 -18.59 1.36 -0.54
C ASN A 148 -19.56 2.22 0.29
N THR A 149 -19.05 2.93 1.30
CA THR A 149 -19.86 3.87 2.11
C THR A 149 -20.15 5.13 1.33
N ASP A 150 -19.16 5.67 0.61
CA ASP A 150 -19.32 6.86 -0.22
C ASP A 150 -20.33 6.62 -1.34
N GLY A 151 -20.20 5.50 -2.08
CA GLY A 151 -21.16 5.13 -3.12
C GLY A 151 -22.59 4.92 -2.60
N ARG A 152 -22.76 4.44 -1.35
CA ARG A 152 -24.08 4.30 -0.72
C ARG A 152 -24.66 5.66 -0.29
N THR A 153 -23.80 6.62 0.00
CA THR A 153 -24.19 7.99 0.39
C THR A 153 -24.64 8.77 -0.84
N ASP A 154 -23.94 8.59 -1.97
CA ASP A 154 -24.32 9.17 -3.27
C ASP A 154 -25.68 8.63 -3.76
N LEU A 155 -25.89 7.31 -3.70
CA LEU A 155 -27.19 6.68 -4.01
C LEU A 155 -28.33 7.22 -3.13
N LYS A 156 -28.10 7.43 -1.83
CA LYS A 156 -29.13 7.99 -0.93
C LYS A 156 -29.43 9.47 -1.21
N LYS A 157 -28.45 10.24 -1.67
CA LYS A 157 -28.62 11.64 -2.05
C LYS A 157 -29.42 11.75 -3.35
N GLU A 158 -29.12 10.89 -4.32
CA GLU A 158 -29.81 10.81 -5.62
C GLU A 158 -31.28 10.38 -5.47
N VAL A 159 -31.55 9.38 -4.61
CA VAL A 159 -32.92 8.94 -4.29
C VAL A 159 -33.73 10.02 -3.55
N ARG A 160 -33.08 10.83 -2.69
CA ARG A 160 -33.76 11.95 -1.99
C ARG A 160 -34.01 13.16 -2.88
N SER A 161 -33.20 13.37 -3.91
CA SER A 161 -33.38 14.48 -4.87
C SER A 161 -34.44 14.21 -5.94
N ASN A 162 -35.04 13.01 -5.99
CA ASN A 162 -36.05 12.66 -6.98
C ASN A 162 -37.42 12.32 -6.34
N PRO A 163 -38.18 13.30 -5.82
CA PRO A 163 -39.57 13.09 -5.43
C PRO A 163 -40.47 13.40 -6.64
N SER A 164 -40.75 12.39 -7.48
CA SER A 164 -41.87 12.47 -8.43
C SER A 164 -42.35 11.08 -8.81
N ALA A 165 -43.50 10.71 -8.24
CA ALA A 165 -44.68 10.15 -8.93
C ALA A 165 -45.45 9.20 -8.00
N MET A 166 -46.25 9.77 -7.10
CA MET A 166 -47.48 9.15 -6.60
C MET A 166 -48.30 10.27 -5.96
N ASP A 167 -49.29 10.81 -6.66
CA ASP A 167 -50.69 10.45 -6.38
C ASP A 167 -51.71 11.24 -7.22
N SER A 168 -52.93 10.69 -7.21
CA SER A 168 -54.25 11.29 -7.51
C SER A 168 -54.75 11.26 -8.96
N ASN A 169 -55.72 10.37 -9.22
CA ASN A 169 -57.11 10.81 -9.46
C ASN A 169 -58.05 9.60 -9.64
N ASN A 170 -59.02 9.46 -8.73
CA ASN A 170 -60.26 8.76 -9.04
C ASN A 170 -61.41 9.30 -8.16
N SER A 171 -62.32 10.06 -8.77
CA SER A 171 -63.73 10.28 -8.38
C SER A 171 -64.42 11.04 -9.53
N PRO A 172 -65.69 10.74 -9.79
CA PRO A 172 -66.76 11.52 -9.16
C PRO A 172 -67.62 10.71 -8.19
#